data_AF-A0A0U5IHL7-F1
#
_entry.id   AF-A0A0U5IHL7-F1
#
_cell.length_a   1.000
_cell.length_b   1.000
_cell.length_c   1.000
_cell.angle_alpha   90.00
_cell.angle_beta   90.00
_cell.angle_gamma   90.00
#
_symmetry.space_group_name_H-M   'P 1'
#
loop_
_entity.id
_entity.type
_entity.pdbx_description
1 polymer ?
#
loop_
_entity_poly.entity_id
_entity_poly.type
_entity_poly.pdbx_seq_one_letter_code
_entity_poly.pdbx_strand_id
1 'polypeptide(L)'
;MEWLWDINLWSALLTLTVLEIVLGIDNIIFLTLLVSNLPEHQRPFARQFGLLAAMGTRILLLLSIAWLARLVEPWFEVMGHPVSGRDLVLLLGGLFLIYKAVMEIHGSLEGGEEHQAPKHVATLLPLVIVQIAVIDIVFSLDSVITAIGLADEVSVMVAAIVIAIAVMMFAAKPIGEFVDRHPTVKMLALSFLVLVGVALVAEGTGQEVPKGYLYFAMAFSFMVEMLNLRLRKKSTEVVQLHRLYEEPEVAPDPTPSGGPIGLNSEIVAESKSKAM
;
A
#
# COMPACT_ATOMS: atom_id res chain seq x y z
N MET A 1 15.55 34.49 -21.37
CA MET A 1 16.62 33.49 -21.61
C MET A 1 17.71 33.49 -20.53
N GLU A 2 17.63 34.35 -19.50
CA GLU A 2 18.56 34.35 -18.36
C GLU A 2 18.28 33.24 -17.32
N TRP A 3 17.06 32.71 -17.28
CA TRP A 3 16.63 31.63 -16.38
C TRP A 3 17.37 30.30 -16.55
N LEU A 4 17.89 29.98 -17.74
CA LEU A 4 18.55 28.68 -18.00
C LEU A 4 19.94 28.56 -17.37
N TRP A 5 20.55 29.68 -16.95
CA TRP A 5 21.92 29.71 -16.41
C TRP A 5 21.98 30.19 -14.95
N ASP A 6 20.84 30.45 -14.32
CA ASP A 6 20.80 30.82 -12.90
C ASP A 6 20.96 29.56 -12.04
N ILE A 7 22.13 29.42 -11.42
CA ILE A 7 22.46 28.31 -10.53
C ILE A 7 21.46 28.18 -9.37
N ASN A 8 20.86 29.30 -8.93
CA ASN A 8 19.90 29.31 -7.83
C ASN A 8 18.59 28.63 -8.24
N LEU A 9 18.07 28.91 -9.44
CA LEU A 9 16.85 28.30 -9.95
C LEU A 9 16.99 26.78 -10.10
N TRP A 10 18.13 26.30 -10.62
CA TRP A 10 18.39 24.86 -10.74
C TRP A 10 18.54 24.18 -9.38
N SER A 11 19.16 24.84 -8.41
CA SER A 11 19.29 24.31 -7.05
C SER A 11 17.94 24.22 -6.33
N ALA A 12 17.08 25.24 -6.49
CA ALA A 12 15.74 25.25 -5.95
C ALA A 12 14.87 24.18 -6.62
N LEU A 13 14.93 24.08 -7.95
CA LEU A 13 14.23 23.05 -8.72
C LEU A 13 14.64 21.64 -8.24
N LEU A 14 15.94 21.39 -8.10
CA LEU A 14 16.45 20.10 -7.64
C LEU A 14 15.96 19.79 -6.23
N THR A 15 16.08 20.76 -5.31
CA THR A 15 15.68 20.58 -3.90
C THR A 15 14.18 20.31 -3.80
N LEU A 16 13.36 21.12 -4.48
CA LEU A 16 11.91 20.93 -4.55
C LEU A 16 11.53 19.60 -5.18
N THR A 17 12.20 19.20 -6.26
CA THR A 17 11.94 17.91 -6.91
C THR A 17 12.26 16.75 -5.96
N VAL A 18 13.38 16.81 -5.24
CA VAL A 18 13.76 15.79 -4.26
C VAL A 18 12.75 15.74 -3.12
N LEU A 19 12.36 16.89 -2.57
CA LEU A 19 11.33 16.95 -1.52
C LEU A 19 10.01 16.37 -2.02
N GLU A 20 9.52 16.79 -3.18
CA GLU A 20 8.27 16.27 -3.77
C GLU A 20 8.33 14.77 -4.03
N ILE A 21 9.48 14.22 -4.44
CA ILE A 21 9.64 12.77 -4.60
C ILE A 21 9.62 12.07 -3.24
N VAL A 22 10.39 12.54 -2.26
CA VAL A 22 10.46 11.93 -0.92
C VAL A 22 9.09 11.94 -0.25
N LEU A 23 8.38 13.06 -0.32
CA LEU A 23 7.01 13.22 0.19
C LEU A 23 6.00 12.42 -0.65
N GLY A 24 6.23 12.31 -1.96
CA GLY A 24 5.36 11.62 -2.91
C GLY A 24 5.43 10.08 -2.85
N ILE A 25 6.46 9.50 -2.22
CA ILE A 25 6.57 8.05 -2.01
C ILE A 25 5.39 7.51 -1.20
N ASP A 26 4.92 8.25 -0.21
CA ASP A 26 3.75 7.83 0.58
C ASP A 26 2.46 7.90 -0.24
N ASN A 27 2.33 8.91 -1.11
CA ASN A 27 1.18 9.09 -1.99
C ASN A 27 1.08 7.97 -3.06
N ILE A 28 2.20 7.52 -3.62
CA ILE A 28 2.22 6.43 -4.61
C ILE A 28 1.95 5.06 -3.98
N ILE A 29 2.45 4.83 -2.76
CA ILE A 29 2.15 3.62 -1.97
C ILE A 29 0.65 3.61 -1.65
N PHE A 30 0.10 4.74 -1.21
CA PHE A 30 -1.31 4.84 -0.90
C PHE A 30 -2.22 4.63 -2.13
N LEU A 31 -1.91 5.28 -3.24
CA LEU A 31 -2.59 5.09 -4.52
C LEU A 31 -2.56 3.62 -4.95
N THR A 32 -1.41 2.97 -4.79
CA THR A 32 -1.25 1.53 -5.07
C THR A 32 -2.18 0.68 -4.22
N LEU A 33 -2.25 0.94 -2.90
CA LEU A 33 -3.09 0.19 -1.97
C LEU A 33 -4.57 0.29 -2.37
N LEU A 34 -5.06 1.48 -2.69
CA LEU A 34 -6.44 1.66 -3.13
C LEU A 34 -6.75 0.97 -4.46
N VAL A 35 -5.82 1.05 -5.41
CA VAL A 35 -6.00 0.44 -6.73
C VAL A 35 -5.90 -1.08 -6.67
N SER A 36 -5.22 -1.66 -5.68
CA SER A 36 -5.14 -3.12 -5.50
C SER A 36 -6.52 -3.78 -5.33
N ASN A 37 -7.50 -3.02 -4.83
CA ASN A 37 -8.89 -3.46 -4.67
C ASN A 37 -9.71 -3.44 -5.97
N LEU A 38 -9.17 -2.90 -7.08
CA LEU A 38 -9.80 -2.91 -8.40
C LEU A 38 -9.46 -4.19 -9.18
N PRO A 39 -10.31 -4.57 -10.16
CA PRO A 39 -9.99 -5.66 -11.09
C PRO A 39 -8.67 -5.40 -11.81
N GLU A 40 -7.86 -6.44 -12.02
CA GLU A 40 -6.49 -6.31 -12.56
C GLU A 40 -6.41 -5.50 -13.86
N HIS A 41 -7.40 -5.63 -14.74
CA HIS A 41 -7.47 -4.90 -16.01
C HIS A 41 -7.67 -3.39 -15.85
N GLN A 42 -8.24 -2.92 -14.73
CA GLN A 42 -8.48 -1.50 -14.46
C GLN A 42 -7.33 -0.84 -13.70
N ARG A 43 -6.48 -1.63 -13.02
CA ARG A 43 -5.40 -1.11 -12.17
C ARG A 43 -4.42 -0.19 -12.90
N PRO A 44 -3.93 -0.51 -14.12
CA PRO A 44 -3.02 0.38 -14.84
C PRO A 44 -3.65 1.74 -15.15
N PHE A 45 -4.90 1.73 -15.61
CA PHE A 45 -5.66 2.94 -15.92
C PHE A 45 -5.90 3.77 -14.65
N ALA A 46 -6.37 3.15 -13.57
CA ALA A 46 -6.62 3.84 -12.30
C ALA A 46 -5.35 4.46 -11.71
N ARG A 47 -4.19 3.79 -11.84
CA ARG A 47 -2.90 4.35 -11.39
C ARG A 47 -2.50 5.58 -12.20
N GLN A 48 -2.51 5.48 -13.53
CA GLN A 48 -2.10 6.59 -14.39
C GLN A 48 -3.05 7.78 -14.27
N PHE A 49 -4.35 7.52 -14.33
CA PHE A 49 -5.35 8.57 -14.20
C PHE A 49 -5.34 9.19 -12.80
N GLY A 50 -5.19 8.38 -11.75
CA GLY A 50 -5.06 8.87 -10.37
C GLY A 50 -3.85 9.77 -10.19
N LEU A 51 -2.68 9.41 -10.73
CA LEU A 51 -1.47 10.25 -10.68
C LEU A 51 -1.62 11.55 -11.47
N LEU A 52 -2.24 11.50 -12.66
CA LEU A 52 -2.50 12.69 -13.45
C LEU A 52 -3.50 13.63 -12.78
N ALA A 53 -4.55 13.06 -12.17
CA ALA A 53 -5.52 13.82 -11.38
C ALA A 53 -4.84 14.47 -10.16
N ALA A 54 -4.01 13.72 -9.43
CA ALA A 54 -3.21 14.22 -8.31
C ALA A 54 -2.27 15.37 -8.71
N MET A 55 -1.59 15.24 -9.85
CA MET A 55 -0.77 16.32 -10.41
C MET A 55 -1.63 17.56 -10.71
N GLY A 56 -2.79 17.36 -11.34
CA GLY A 56 -3.72 18.44 -11.63
C GLY A 56 -4.18 19.15 -10.35
N THR A 57 -4.60 18.41 -9.32
CA THR A 57 -5.01 18.98 -8.03
C THR A 57 -3.88 19.73 -7.35
N ARG A 58 -2.65 19.20 -7.37
CA ARG A 58 -1.47 19.89 -6.81
C ARG A 58 -1.16 21.19 -7.52
N ILE A 59 -1.15 21.19 -8.86
CA ILE A 59 -0.94 22.41 -9.65
C ILE A 59 -2.06 23.42 -9.38
N LEU A 60 -3.31 22.98 -9.29
CA LEU A 60 -4.43 23.86 -8.96
C LEU A 60 -4.33 24.46 -7.55
N LEU A 61 -3.92 23.67 -6.56
CA LEU A 61 -3.68 24.16 -5.19
C LEU A 61 -2.56 25.21 -5.19
N LEU A 62 -1.49 24.96 -5.94
CA LEU A 62 -0.37 25.89 -6.07
C LEU A 62 -0.76 27.17 -6.81
N LEU A 63 -1.50 27.09 -7.91
CA LEU A 63 -2.01 28.30 -8.59
C LEU A 63 -3.02 29.06 -7.70
N SER A 64 -3.61 28.38 -6.73
CA SER A 64 -4.51 28.95 -5.72
C SER A 64 -3.79 29.40 -4.45
N ILE A 65 -2.47 29.66 -4.47
CA ILE A 65 -1.68 30.13 -3.30
C ILE A 65 -2.39 31.25 -2.53
N ALA A 66 -2.94 32.26 -3.22
CA ALA A 66 -3.62 33.38 -2.56
C ALA A 66 -4.89 32.93 -1.80
N TRP A 67 -5.56 31.88 -2.26
CA TRP A 67 -6.68 31.27 -1.55
C TRP A 67 -6.19 30.36 -0.43
N LEU A 68 -5.11 29.61 -0.66
CA LEU A 68 -4.47 28.74 0.33
C LEU A 68 -3.97 29.54 1.54
N ALA A 69 -3.43 30.74 1.33
CA ALA A 69 -3.01 31.65 2.40
C ALA A 69 -4.16 31.97 3.38
N ARG A 70 -5.39 32.16 2.85
CA ARG A 70 -6.59 32.38 3.68
C ARG A 70 -7.04 31.13 4.44
N LEU A 71 -6.63 29.95 3.96
CA LEU A 71 -6.92 28.70 4.64
C LEU A 71 -6.03 28.52 5.87
N VAL A 72 -4.85 29.14 5.87
CA VAL A 72 -3.91 29.17 7.02
C VAL A 72 -4.26 30.29 8.01
N GLU A 73 -4.98 31.33 7.56
CA GLU A 73 -5.44 32.40 8.46
C GLU A 73 -6.34 31.83 9.59
N PRO A 74 -6.06 32.19 10.87
CA PRO A 74 -6.88 31.77 11.99
C PRO A 74 -8.32 32.31 11.88
N TRP A 75 -9.31 31.45 12.04
CA TRP A 75 -10.73 31.84 12.09
C TRP A 75 -11.16 32.22 13.52
N PHE A 76 -10.72 31.44 14.51
CA PHE A 76 -11.00 31.66 15.93
C PHE A 76 -9.96 30.94 16.79
N GLU A 77 -9.89 31.29 18.07
CA GLU A 77 -8.99 30.63 19.03
C GLU A 77 -9.77 29.71 19.97
N VAL A 78 -9.26 28.49 20.19
CA VAL A 78 -9.78 27.54 21.16
C VAL A 78 -8.67 27.20 22.14
N MET A 79 -8.89 27.45 23.45
CA MET A 79 -7.90 27.17 24.50
C MET A 79 -6.50 27.76 24.22
N GLY A 80 -6.43 28.93 23.56
CA GLY A 80 -5.17 29.58 23.20
C GLY A 80 -4.51 29.06 21.91
N HIS A 81 -5.18 28.15 21.18
CA HIS A 81 -4.72 27.68 19.88
C HIS A 81 -5.53 28.32 18.74
N PRO A 82 -4.88 29.02 17.79
CA PRO A 82 -5.55 29.53 16.60
C PRO A 82 -5.97 28.35 15.70
N VAL A 83 -7.26 28.30 15.36
CA VAL A 83 -7.82 27.27 14.47
C VAL A 83 -8.03 27.88 13.10
N SER A 84 -7.41 27.28 12.09
CA SER A 84 -7.51 27.66 10.68
C SER A 84 -8.26 26.60 9.85
N GLY A 85 -8.59 26.96 8.61
CA GLY A 85 -9.16 25.98 7.66
C GLY A 85 -8.20 24.84 7.34
N ARG A 86 -6.88 25.09 7.36
CA ARG A 86 -5.84 24.07 7.19
C ARG A 86 -5.94 23.03 8.29
N ASP A 87 -6.08 23.47 9.53
CA ASP A 87 -6.13 22.57 10.69
C ASP A 87 -7.34 21.64 10.61
N LEU A 88 -8.48 22.16 10.15
CA LEU A 88 -9.67 21.34 9.91
C LEU A 88 -9.45 20.29 8.82
N VAL A 89 -8.80 20.66 7.71
CA VAL A 89 -8.48 19.73 6.62
C VAL A 89 -7.50 18.65 7.09
N LEU A 90 -6.46 19.01 7.84
CA LEU A 90 -5.50 18.06 8.41
C LEU A 90 -6.15 17.13 9.43
N LEU A 91 -7.01 17.64 10.31
CA LEU A 91 -7.69 16.86 11.33
C LEU A 91 -8.69 15.87 10.71
N LEU A 92 -9.56 16.33 9.81
CA LEU A 92 -10.52 15.48 9.12
C LEU A 92 -9.81 14.47 8.21
N GLY A 93 -8.79 14.92 7.49
CA GLY A 93 -7.96 14.08 6.64
C GLY A 93 -7.24 13.00 7.45
N GLY A 94 -6.58 13.36 8.54
CA GLY A 94 -5.88 12.44 9.42
C GLY A 94 -6.80 11.39 10.04
N LEU A 95 -7.96 11.80 10.56
CA LEU A 95 -8.99 10.88 11.06
C LEU A 95 -9.48 9.93 9.95
N PHE A 96 -9.69 10.45 8.74
CA PHE A 96 -10.09 9.64 7.60
C PHE A 96 -9.03 8.61 7.22
N LEU A 97 -7.74 8.98 7.21
CA LEU A 97 -6.64 8.05 6.94
C LEU A 97 -6.55 6.95 8.00
N ILE A 98 -6.63 7.30 9.29
CA ILE A 98 -6.62 6.34 10.40
C ILE A 98 -7.78 5.36 10.24
N TYR A 99 -8.99 5.87 10.07
CA TYR A 99 -10.19 5.04 9.91
C TYR A 99 -10.04 4.09 8.73
N LYS A 100 -9.63 4.60 7.56
CA LYS A 100 -9.45 3.79 6.36
C LYS A 100 -8.36 2.73 6.53
N ALA A 101 -7.23 3.08 7.14
CA ALA A 101 -6.14 2.15 7.38
C ALA A 101 -6.55 1.02 8.33
N VAL A 102 -7.20 1.36 9.45
CA VAL A 102 -7.67 0.39 10.44
C VAL A 102 -8.70 -0.56 9.83
N MET A 103 -9.66 -0.05 9.04
CA MET A 103 -10.64 -0.89 8.35
C MET A 103 -9.98 -1.87 7.37
N GLU A 104 -8.99 -1.41 6.60
CA GLU A 104 -8.26 -2.27 5.66
C GLU A 104 -7.37 -3.31 6.39
N ILE A 105 -6.74 -2.93 7.51
CA ILE A 105 -5.99 -3.83 8.38
C ILE A 105 -6.90 -4.91 8.95
N HIS A 106 -8.07 -4.53 9.47
CA HIS A 106 -9.03 -5.47 10.05
C HIS A 106 -9.52 -6.47 9.00
N GLY A 107 -9.94 -5.99 7.83
CA GLY A 107 -10.34 -6.87 6.72
C GLY A 107 -9.22 -7.79 6.23
N SER A 108 -7.96 -7.33 6.28
CA SER A 108 -6.80 -8.16 5.93
C SER A 108 -6.50 -9.26 6.96
N LEU A 109 -6.89 -9.07 8.23
CA LEU A 109 -6.67 -10.02 9.32
C LEU A 109 -7.82 -11.03 9.48
N GLU A 110 -9.05 -10.65 9.12
CA GLU A 110 -10.23 -11.53 9.16
C GLU A 110 -10.31 -12.50 7.97
N GLY A 111 -9.50 -12.29 6.93
CA GLY A 111 -9.53 -13.01 5.66
C GLY A 111 -8.89 -14.41 5.67
N GLY A 112 -9.53 -15.35 6.38
CA GLY A 112 -9.48 -16.79 6.09
C GLY A 112 -10.60 -17.26 5.14
N GLU A 113 -11.45 -16.37 4.64
CA GLU A 113 -12.51 -16.70 3.69
C GLU A 113 -12.14 -16.24 2.27
N GLU A 114 -12.40 -17.14 1.32
CA GLU A 114 -12.08 -17.01 -0.09
C GLU A 114 -12.47 -15.66 -0.70
N HIS A 115 -11.62 -15.20 -1.61
CA HIS A 115 -11.84 -14.06 -2.49
C HIS A 115 -13.08 -14.28 -3.38
N GLN A 116 -14.28 -14.07 -2.85
CA GLN A 116 -15.43 -13.74 -3.67
C GLN A 116 -15.52 -12.22 -3.73
N ALA A 117 -14.92 -11.67 -4.80
CA ALA A 117 -15.10 -10.27 -5.14
C ALA A 117 -16.62 -9.97 -5.15
N PRO A 118 -17.11 -9.00 -4.35
CA PRO A 118 -18.53 -8.69 -4.31
C PRO A 118 -18.97 -8.28 -5.73
N LYS A 119 -20.07 -8.86 -6.23
CA LYS A 119 -20.58 -8.76 -7.62
C LYS A 119 -20.92 -7.33 -8.12
N HIS A 120 -20.42 -6.27 -7.50
CA HIS A 120 -20.61 -4.84 -7.84
C HIS A 120 -19.27 -4.09 -8.08
N VAL A 121 -18.19 -4.79 -8.43
CA VAL A 121 -16.83 -4.22 -8.52
C VAL A 121 -16.66 -3.16 -9.62
N ALA A 122 -17.44 -3.19 -10.69
CA ALA A 122 -17.31 -2.24 -11.81
C ALA A 122 -17.72 -0.79 -11.43
N THR A 123 -18.52 -0.61 -10.38
CA THR A 123 -18.99 0.71 -9.92
C THR A 123 -17.99 1.40 -8.99
N LEU A 124 -16.86 0.76 -8.66
CA LEU A 124 -15.89 1.27 -7.67
C LEU A 124 -14.82 2.18 -8.27
N LEU A 125 -14.57 2.16 -9.58
CA LEU A 125 -13.47 2.93 -10.18
C LEU A 125 -13.60 4.46 -9.95
N PRO A 126 -14.77 5.10 -10.22
CA PRO A 126 -14.93 6.52 -9.91
C PRO A 126 -14.78 6.82 -8.42
N LEU A 127 -15.27 5.94 -7.54
CA LEU A 127 -15.16 6.09 -6.10
C LEU A 127 -13.69 6.03 -5.63
N VAL A 128 -12.92 5.07 -6.15
CA VAL A 128 -11.48 4.94 -5.87
C VAL A 128 -10.71 6.16 -6.36
N ILE A 129 -11.01 6.66 -7.57
CA ILE A 129 -10.37 7.87 -8.10
C ILE A 129 -10.67 9.09 -7.22
N VAL A 130 -11.92 9.28 -6.81
CA VAL A 130 -12.30 10.36 -5.88
C VAL A 130 -11.56 10.21 -4.54
N GLN A 131 -11.46 8.99 -4.02
CA GLN A 131 -10.75 8.73 -2.78
C GLN A 131 -9.25 9.06 -2.88
N ILE A 132 -8.60 8.69 -4.00
CA ILE A 132 -7.21 9.05 -4.29
C ILE A 132 -7.06 10.57 -4.32
N ALA A 133 -7.94 11.28 -5.03
CA ALA A 133 -7.88 12.73 -5.15
C ALA A 133 -8.07 13.44 -3.80
N VAL A 134 -9.03 13.00 -2.98
CA VAL A 134 -9.25 13.56 -1.63
C VAL A 134 -8.02 13.37 -0.74
N ILE A 135 -7.41 12.18 -0.79
CA ILE A 135 -6.24 11.89 0.04
C ILE A 135 -5.02 12.65 -0.45
N ASP A 136 -4.82 12.75 -1.76
CA ASP A 136 -3.74 13.57 -2.32
C ASP A 136 -3.93 15.05 -1.96
N ILE A 137 -5.15 15.59 -1.92
CA ILE A 137 -5.40 16.97 -1.47
C ILE A 137 -4.95 17.16 -0.02
N VAL A 138 -5.33 16.25 0.89
CA VAL A 138 -4.93 16.32 2.30
C VAL A 138 -3.40 16.31 2.44
N PHE A 139 -2.73 15.41 1.73
CA PHE A 139 -1.27 15.30 1.75
C PHE A 139 -0.55 16.48 1.09
N SER A 140 -1.06 16.93 -0.06
CA SER A 140 -0.45 17.99 -0.85
C SER A 140 -0.60 19.36 -0.21
N LEU A 141 -1.58 19.55 0.67
CA LEU A 141 -1.75 20.83 1.35
C LEU A 141 -0.51 21.20 2.17
N ASP A 142 0.06 20.24 2.89
CA ASP A 142 1.26 20.46 3.70
C ASP A 142 2.53 20.56 2.84
N SER A 143 2.66 19.72 1.81
CA SER A 143 3.81 19.76 0.90
C SER A 143 3.86 21.07 0.09
N VAL A 144 2.72 21.55 -0.40
CA VAL A 144 2.60 22.81 -1.14
C VAL A 144 2.92 24.01 -0.24
N ILE A 145 2.41 24.04 1.00
CA ILE A 145 2.74 25.10 1.97
C ILE A 145 4.25 25.12 2.24
N THR A 146 4.87 23.96 2.41
CA THR A 146 6.33 23.85 2.58
C THR A 146 7.08 24.34 1.34
N ALA A 147 6.61 24.01 0.13
CA ALA A 147 7.23 24.42 -1.12
C ALA A 147 7.18 25.95 -1.34
N ILE A 148 6.07 26.59 -0.98
CA ILE A 148 5.92 28.06 -1.04
C ILE A 148 6.93 28.76 -0.12
N GLY A 149 7.32 28.13 1.00
CA GLY A 149 8.36 28.64 1.88
C GLY A 149 9.80 28.49 1.34
N LEU A 150 9.99 27.73 0.26
CA LEU A 150 11.32 27.34 -0.23
C LEU A 150 11.71 27.97 -1.58
N ALA A 151 10.73 28.39 -2.39
CA ALA A 151 10.98 29.04 -3.67
C ALA A 151 9.96 30.12 -4.00
N ASP A 152 10.46 31.26 -4.49
CA ASP A 152 9.64 32.42 -4.85
C ASP A 152 8.97 32.28 -6.23
N GLU A 153 9.49 31.40 -7.09
CA GLU A 153 9.01 31.24 -8.46
C GLU A 153 8.02 30.07 -8.61
N VAL A 154 6.76 30.41 -8.87
CA VAL A 154 5.68 29.46 -9.17
C VAL A 154 6.04 28.52 -10.33
N SER A 155 6.74 29.03 -11.35
CA SER A 155 7.25 28.24 -12.48
C SER A 155 8.15 27.09 -12.03
N VAL A 156 9.06 27.35 -11.10
CA VAL A 156 10.00 26.34 -10.57
C VAL A 156 9.26 25.29 -9.76
N MET A 157 8.31 25.70 -8.93
CA MET A 157 7.51 24.76 -8.13
C MET A 157 6.64 23.86 -9.01
N VAL A 158 5.97 24.41 -10.04
CA VAL A 158 5.20 23.62 -11.00
C VAL A 158 6.10 22.65 -11.76
N ALA A 159 7.28 23.09 -12.20
CA ALA A 159 8.25 22.22 -12.86
C ALA A 159 8.69 21.07 -11.94
N ALA A 160 8.95 21.34 -10.65
CA ALA A 160 9.29 20.32 -9.67
C ALA A 160 8.17 19.27 -9.51
N ILE A 161 6.91 19.72 -9.39
CA ILE A 161 5.74 18.82 -9.29
C ILE A 161 5.64 17.94 -10.54
N VAL A 162 5.78 18.52 -11.73
CA VAL A 162 5.69 17.77 -13.00
C VAL A 162 6.80 16.74 -13.12
N ILE A 163 8.04 17.11 -12.78
CA ILE A 163 9.18 16.18 -12.81
C ILE A 163 8.98 15.05 -11.79
N ALA A 164 8.58 15.39 -10.55
CA ALA A 164 8.34 14.40 -9.50
C ALA A 164 7.23 13.42 -9.89
N ILE A 165 6.11 13.90 -10.43
CA ILE A 165 5.02 13.05 -10.91
C ILE A 165 5.46 12.17 -12.08
N ALA A 166 6.26 12.69 -13.02
CA ALA A 166 6.79 11.88 -14.11
C ALA A 166 7.61 10.70 -13.56
N VAL A 167 8.51 10.94 -12.59
CA VAL A 167 9.27 9.89 -11.90
C VAL A 167 8.34 8.89 -11.21
N MET A 168 7.31 9.37 -10.50
CA MET A 168 6.32 8.51 -9.86
C MET A 168 5.53 7.66 -10.85
N MET A 169 5.16 8.18 -12.02
CA MET A 169 4.46 7.41 -13.05
C MET A 169 5.30 6.22 -13.54
N PHE A 170 6.62 6.40 -13.69
CA PHE A 170 7.52 5.29 -14.02
C PHE A 170 7.64 4.27 -12.86
N ALA A 171 7.61 4.74 -11.62
CA ALA A 171 7.76 3.89 -10.43
C ALA A 171 6.45 3.20 -9.98
N ALA A 172 5.27 3.70 -10.38
CA ALA A 172 3.98 3.25 -9.84
C ALA A 172 3.66 1.79 -10.12
N LYS A 173 3.95 1.32 -11.33
CA LYS A 173 3.71 -0.08 -11.70
C LYS A 173 4.61 -1.04 -10.90
N PRO A 174 5.96 -0.89 -10.90
CA PRO A 174 6.82 -1.82 -10.17
C PRO A 174 6.61 -1.75 -8.65
N ILE A 175 6.40 -0.56 -8.08
CA ILE A 175 6.06 -0.42 -6.65
C ILE A 175 4.75 -1.14 -6.37
N GLY A 176 3.75 -0.98 -7.24
CA GLY A 176 2.45 -1.63 -7.06
C GLY A 176 2.52 -3.15 -7.09
N GLU A 177 3.20 -3.70 -8.07
CA GLU A 177 3.42 -5.14 -8.15
C GLU A 177 4.25 -5.67 -6.96
N PHE A 178 5.18 -4.87 -6.43
CA PHE A 178 5.97 -5.25 -5.26
C PHE A 178 5.13 -5.33 -3.99
N VAL A 179 4.25 -4.34 -3.75
CA VAL A 179 3.34 -4.30 -2.59
C VAL A 179 2.31 -5.44 -2.69
N ASP A 180 1.72 -5.66 -3.87
CA ASP A 180 0.74 -6.74 -4.10
C ASP A 180 1.34 -8.14 -3.83
N ARG A 181 2.63 -8.35 -4.13
CA ARG A 181 3.30 -9.64 -3.94
C ARG A 181 3.76 -9.91 -2.51
N HIS A 182 3.87 -8.88 -1.66
CA HIS A 182 4.42 -9.00 -0.31
C HIS A 182 3.41 -8.52 0.74
N PRO A 183 2.60 -9.42 1.34
CA PRO A 183 1.57 -9.06 2.31
C PRO A 183 2.11 -8.25 3.51
N THR A 184 3.32 -8.56 3.98
CA THR A 184 3.97 -7.82 5.08
C THR A 184 4.31 -6.38 4.68
N VAL A 185 4.66 -6.12 3.42
CA VAL A 185 4.85 -4.77 2.88
C VAL A 185 3.52 -4.04 2.75
N LYS A 186 2.43 -4.73 2.35
CA LYS A 186 1.07 -4.16 2.37
C LYS A 186 0.69 -3.71 3.78
N MET A 187 0.93 -4.56 4.79
CA MET A 187 0.67 -4.22 6.19
C MET A 187 1.55 -3.08 6.71
N LEU A 188 2.82 -3.03 6.31
CA LEU A 188 3.72 -1.93 6.62
C LEU A 188 3.20 -0.60 6.05
N ALA A 189 2.77 -0.60 4.79
CA ALA A 189 2.20 0.58 4.13
C ALA A 189 0.92 1.08 4.81
N LEU A 190 0.03 0.17 5.22
CA LEU A 190 -1.15 0.54 6.02
C LEU A 190 -0.78 1.09 7.40
N SER A 191 0.30 0.59 7.99
CA SER A 191 0.82 1.13 9.26
C SER A 191 1.39 2.53 9.10
N PHE A 192 2.06 2.83 7.97
CA PHE A 192 2.48 4.20 7.63
C PHE A 192 1.27 5.12 7.46
N LEU A 193 0.19 4.63 6.86
CA LEU A 193 -1.05 5.39 6.72
C LEU A 193 -1.64 5.79 8.09
N VAL A 194 -1.61 4.88 9.08
CA VAL A 194 -1.99 5.20 10.46
C VAL A 194 -1.03 6.22 11.08
N LEU A 195 0.28 6.01 10.95
CA LEU A 195 1.31 6.90 11.50
C LEU A 195 1.16 8.32 10.98
N VAL A 196 1.02 8.49 9.66
CA VAL A 196 0.76 9.79 9.04
C VAL A 196 -0.58 10.33 9.52
N GLY A 197 -1.65 9.53 9.52
CA GLY A 197 -2.96 9.99 9.97
C GLY A 197 -2.92 10.56 11.39
N VAL A 198 -2.17 9.92 12.30
CA VAL A 198 -1.93 10.43 13.65
C VAL A 198 -1.13 11.73 13.63
N ALA A 199 -0.10 11.84 12.79
CA ALA A 199 0.67 13.07 12.64
C ALA A 199 -0.19 14.24 12.13
N LEU A 200 -1.06 14.01 11.16
CA LEU A 200 -1.99 15.03 10.64
C LEU A 200 -3.01 15.47 11.69
N VAL A 201 -3.52 14.54 12.50
CA VAL A 201 -4.39 14.88 13.64
C VAL A 201 -3.63 15.73 14.66
N ALA A 202 -2.38 15.37 14.99
CA ALA A 202 -1.54 16.17 15.88
C ALA A 202 -1.33 17.59 15.33
N GLU A 203 -0.92 17.70 14.07
CA GLU A 203 -0.70 18.99 13.39
C GLU A 203 -1.98 19.83 13.33
N GLY A 204 -3.13 19.21 13.02
CA GLY A 204 -4.43 19.88 13.02
C GLY A 204 -4.94 20.28 14.41
N THR A 205 -4.27 19.84 15.49
CA THR A 205 -4.52 20.33 16.85
C THR A 205 -3.46 21.34 17.32
N GLY A 206 -2.58 21.79 16.42
CA GLY A 206 -1.50 22.73 16.71
C GLY A 206 -0.25 22.09 17.29
N GLN A 207 -0.15 20.75 17.30
CA GLN A 207 1.05 20.03 17.72
C GLN A 207 1.88 19.68 16.49
N GLU A 208 2.93 20.44 16.23
CA GLU A 208 3.81 20.16 15.10
C GLU A 208 4.62 18.89 15.36
N VAL A 209 4.49 17.93 14.44
CA VAL A 209 5.30 16.72 14.44
C VAL A 209 6.51 16.95 13.54
N PRO A 210 7.75 16.88 14.04
CA PRO A 210 8.92 17.04 13.20
C PRO A 210 8.97 15.93 12.13
N LYS A 211 8.84 16.34 10.87
CA LYS A 211 8.75 15.42 9.72
C LYS A 211 9.92 14.44 9.64
N GLY A 212 11.11 14.87 10.08
CA GLY A 212 12.30 14.02 10.17
C GLY A 212 12.09 12.76 11.01
N TYR A 213 11.32 12.83 12.11
CA TYR A 213 11.00 11.65 12.91
C TYR A 213 10.07 10.69 12.19
N LEU A 214 9.07 11.21 11.46
CA LEU A 214 8.18 10.39 10.63
C LEU A 214 8.96 9.68 9.53
N TYR A 215 9.78 10.41 8.77
CA TYR A 215 10.58 9.83 7.68
C TYR A 215 11.61 8.83 8.21
N PHE A 216 12.23 9.11 9.36
CA PHE A 216 13.14 8.16 9.98
C PHE A 216 12.41 6.87 10.40
N ALA A 217 11.23 6.99 11.05
CA ALA A 217 10.44 5.83 11.45
C ALA A 217 9.99 4.98 10.25
N MET A 218 9.55 5.62 9.16
CA MET A 218 9.16 4.94 7.93
C MET A 218 10.35 4.27 7.24
N ALA A 219 11.46 4.99 7.06
CA ALA A 219 12.68 4.45 6.45
C ALA A 219 13.27 3.28 7.27
N PHE A 220 13.32 3.43 8.60
CA PHE A 220 13.79 2.37 9.50
C PHE A 220 12.90 1.12 9.42
N SER A 221 11.59 1.29 9.49
CA SER A 221 10.64 0.17 9.42
C SER A 221 10.68 -0.53 8.06
N PHE A 222 10.81 0.24 6.97
CA PHE A 222 10.99 -0.31 5.63
C PHE A 222 12.31 -1.07 5.48
N MET A 223 13.40 -0.55 6.05
CA MET A 223 14.69 -1.24 6.07
C MET A 223 14.61 -2.57 6.84
N VAL A 224 13.99 -2.57 8.02
CA VAL A 224 13.76 -3.78 8.81
C VAL A 224 12.93 -4.79 8.03
N GLU A 225 11.86 -4.34 7.37
CA GLU A 225 11.03 -5.22 6.54
C GLU A 225 11.80 -5.77 5.34
N MET A 226 12.65 -4.98 4.69
CA MET A 226 13.51 -5.48 3.60
C MET A 226 14.49 -6.55 4.08
N LEU A 227 15.04 -6.42 5.30
CA LEU A 227 15.86 -7.47 5.92
C LEU A 227 15.05 -8.72 6.21
N ASN A 228 13.83 -8.58 6.74
CA ASN A 228 12.91 -9.68 7.03
C ASN A 228 12.56 -10.47 5.75
N LEU A 229 12.24 -9.77 4.66
CA LEU A 229 11.99 -10.40 3.35
C LEU A 229 13.20 -11.17 2.82
N ARG A 230 14.42 -10.62 2.98
CA ARG A 230 15.67 -11.30 2.56
C ARG A 230 15.94 -12.57 3.37
N LEU A 231 15.64 -12.57 4.66
CA LEU A 231 15.82 -13.73 5.53
C LEU A 231 14.80 -14.84 5.22
N ARG A 232 13.53 -14.49 5.04
CA ARG A 232 12.48 -15.46 4.68
C ARG A 232 12.77 -16.19 3.37
N LYS A 233 13.30 -15.47 2.36
CA LYS A 233 13.68 -16.07 1.08
C LYS A 233 14.77 -17.16 1.21
N LYS A 234 15.64 -17.07 2.22
CA LYS A 234 16.68 -18.08 2.50
C LYS A 234 16.18 -19.28 3.31
N SER A 235 15.12 -19.11 4.10
CA SER A 235 14.60 -20.18 4.98
C SER A 235 13.76 -21.23 4.26
N THR A 236 13.41 -21.03 2.99
CA THR A 236 12.62 -21.98 2.17
C THR A 236 13.49 -23.04 1.47
N GLU A 237 14.82 -23.01 1.59
CA GLU A 237 15.65 -24.18 1.27
C GLU A 237 15.46 -25.23 2.37
N VAL A 238 14.48 -26.10 2.16
CA VAL A 238 14.16 -27.21 3.04
C VAL A 238 15.39 -28.10 3.20
N VAL A 239 15.92 -28.19 4.43
CA VAL A 239 16.94 -29.18 4.76
C VAL A 239 16.35 -30.56 4.48
N GLN A 240 16.86 -31.24 3.45
CA GLN A 240 16.49 -32.61 3.15
C GLN A 240 16.96 -33.50 4.31
N LEU A 241 16.02 -33.91 5.15
CA LEU A 241 16.27 -34.96 6.13
C LEU A 241 16.59 -36.24 5.36
N HIS A 242 17.87 -36.63 5.34
CA HIS A 242 18.28 -37.96 4.92
C HIS A 242 17.48 -38.97 5.74
N ARG A 243 16.64 -39.79 5.10
CA ARG A 243 16.02 -40.92 5.77
C ARG A 243 17.13 -41.90 6.14
N LEU A 244 17.49 -41.94 7.42
CA LEU A 244 18.49 -42.87 8.00
C LEU A 244 17.94 -44.29 8.21
N TYR A 245 16.84 -44.65 7.57
CA TYR A 245 16.31 -46.01 7.58
C TYR A 245 16.17 -46.51 6.14
N GLU A 246 17.20 -47.21 5.68
CA GLU A 246 16.99 -48.28 4.69
C GLU A 246 16.09 -49.33 5.37
N GLU A 247 14.91 -49.56 4.81
CA GLU A 247 14.08 -50.69 5.22
C GLU A 247 14.88 -51.97 4.98
N PRO A 248 14.99 -52.88 5.96
CA PRO A 248 15.67 -54.14 5.74
C PRO A 248 14.93 -54.91 4.66
N GLU A 249 15.68 -55.36 3.65
CA GLU A 249 15.22 -56.20 2.55
C GLU A 249 14.40 -57.37 3.10
N VAL A 250 13.09 -57.34 2.90
CA VAL A 250 12.18 -58.42 3.30
C VAL A 250 12.50 -59.61 2.41
N ALA A 251 13.13 -60.64 2.98
CA ALA A 251 13.37 -61.89 2.29
C ALA A 251 12.06 -62.48 1.75
N PRO A 252 12.03 -63.03 0.53
CA PRO A 252 10.82 -63.56 -0.06
C PRO A 252 10.29 -64.74 0.76
N ASP A 253 8.98 -64.69 1.02
CA ASP A 253 8.19 -65.69 1.74
C ASP A 253 8.39 -67.09 1.11
N PRO A 254 8.77 -68.14 1.87
CA PRO A 254 8.86 -69.48 1.33
C PRO A 254 7.46 -69.96 0.95
N THR A 255 7.28 -70.17 -0.36
CA THR A 255 6.07 -70.74 -0.97
C THR A 255 5.54 -71.95 -0.20
N PRO A 256 4.22 -72.05 0.07
CA PRO A 256 3.67 -73.25 0.69
C PRO A 256 3.66 -74.37 -0.36
N SER A 257 4.56 -75.35 -0.20
CA SER A 257 4.46 -76.62 -0.90
C SER A 257 3.35 -77.47 -0.25
N GLY A 258 2.23 -77.65 -0.94
CA GLY A 258 1.18 -78.59 -0.52
C GLY A 258 0.12 -78.76 -1.60
N GLY A 259 0.07 -79.95 -2.20
CA GLY A 259 -0.70 -80.29 -3.40
C GLY A 259 -2.24 -80.27 -3.29
N PRO A 260 -2.94 -80.75 -4.33
CA PRO A 260 -4.34 -80.42 -4.59
C PRO A 260 -5.26 -81.19 -3.65
N ILE A 261 -6.09 -80.47 -2.88
CA ILE A 261 -7.25 -81.06 -2.20
C ILE A 261 -8.45 -80.84 -3.12
N GLY A 262 -9.02 -81.95 -3.57
CA GLY A 262 -10.09 -82.02 -4.55
C GLY A 262 -11.39 -81.35 -4.10
N LEU A 263 -12.18 -81.01 -5.12
CA LEU A 263 -13.57 -80.56 -4.98
C LEU A 263 -14.37 -81.49 -4.09
N ASN A 264 -15.11 -80.91 -3.15
CA ASN A 264 -16.41 -81.47 -2.77
C ASN A 264 -17.47 -80.38 -2.94
N SER A 265 -18.30 -80.61 -3.94
CA SER A 265 -19.54 -79.92 -4.23
C SER A 265 -20.61 -80.36 -3.23
N GLU A 266 -20.84 -79.58 -2.19
CA GLU A 266 -22.09 -79.57 -1.42
C GLU A 266 -22.12 -78.30 -0.57
N ILE A 267 -23.31 -77.76 -0.32
CA ILE A 267 -23.59 -76.45 0.32
C ILE A 267 -23.56 -75.26 -0.67
N VAL A 268 -24.27 -75.40 -1.78
CA VAL A 268 -24.96 -74.27 -2.47
C VAL A 268 -26.46 -74.57 -2.39
N ALA A 269 -27.03 -74.52 -1.19
CA ALA A 269 -28.48 -74.68 -1.02
C ALA A 269 -28.97 -74.19 0.36
N GLU A 270 -28.64 -72.96 0.79
CA GLU A 270 -29.44 -72.29 1.84
C GLU A 270 -29.06 -70.81 2.01
N SER A 271 -29.32 -69.97 1.00
CA SER A 271 -29.48 -68.52 1.22
C SER A 271 -30.28 -67.84 0.10
N LYS A 272 -31.33 -68.52 -0.39
CA LYS A 272 -32.43 -67.89 -1.14
C LYS A 272 -33.75 -68.21 -0.44
N SER A 273 -33.97 -67.61 0.73
CA SER A 273 -35.30 -67.43 1.31
C SER A 273 -35.24 -66.36 2.40
N LYS A 274 -34.92 -65.13 2.00
CA LYS A 274 -35.23 -63.91 2.75
C LYS A 274 -35.07 -62.65 1.87
N ALA A 275 -35.78 -62.65 0.75
CA ALA A 275 -36.17 -61.45 0.01
C ALA A 275 -37.15 -61.86 -1.11
N MET A 276 -38.45 -61.73 -0.79
CA MET A 276 -39.63 -61.81 -1.68
C MET A 276 -40.00 -63.15 -2.30
#